data_AF-A0A3N0DYM3-F1
#
_entry.id   AF-A0A3N0DYM3-F1
#
_cell.length_a   1.000
_cell.length_b   1.000
_cell.length_c   1.000
_cell.angle_alpha   90.00
_cell.angle_beta   90.00
_cell.angle_gamma   90.00
#
_symmetry.space_group_name_H-M   'P 1'
#
loop_
_entity.id
_entity.type
_entity.pdbx_description
1 polymer ?
#
loop_
_entity_poly.entity_id
_entity_poly.type
_entity_poly.pdbx_seq_one_letter_code
_entity_poly.pdbx_strand_id
1 'polypeptide(L)'
;MMADPITAALHGLALYAGHHVGDYWIQTDHQAQTKGECSHQGRLACAGHVATLTATQLVMVTLVAWATGLAIDPRAVVLGLMVNAVSHYWADRRRTLRGLVLALDPVTGKRGFYENAPGAPLQLDQAFHIGWIIPVALITAAPAVLALQLTGGALLVLLACAVASHMARRAERRQEHAVAA
;
A
#
# COMPACT_ATOMS: atom_id res chain seq x y z
N MET A 1 -4.59 -22.92 -14.27
CA MET A 1 -4.85 -22.75 -12.82
C MET A 1 -5.18 -21.30 -12.59
N MET A 2 -6.35 -21.00 -12.01
CA MET A 2 -6.82 -19.64 -11.73
C MET A 2 -6.90 -19.44 -10.21
N ALA A 3 -6.94 -18.19 -9.76
CA ALA A 3 -7.30 -17.89 -8.38
C ALA A 3 -8.77 -18.25 -8.14
N ASP A 4 -9.09 -18.78 -6.96
CA ASP A 4 -10.48 -19.06 -6.60
C ASP A 4 -11.23 -17.74 -6.39
N PRO A 5 -12.27 -17.44 -7.18
CA PRO A 5 -12.92 -16.13 -7.16
C PRO A 5 -13.65 -15.84 -5.84
N ILE A 6 -14.20 -16.86 -5.18
CA ILE A 6 -14.90 -16.71 -3.90
C ILE A 6 -13.90 -16.39 -2.79
N THR A 7 -12.80 -17.14 -2.73
CA THR A 7 -11.70 -16.91 -1.79
C THR A 7 -11.09 -15.53 -2.01
N ALA A 8 -10.86 -15.12 -3.27
CA ALA A 8 -10.34 -13.79 -3.59
C ALA A 8 -11.27 -12.68 -3.11
N ALA A 9 -12.58 -12.80 -3.35
CA ALA A 9 -13.56 -11.82 -2.89
C ALA A 9 -13.60 -11.72 -1.35
N LEU A 10 -13.66 -12.87 -0.65
CA LEU A 10 -13.71 -12.92 0.80
C LEU A 10 -12.42 -12.41 1.46
N HIS A 11 -11.26 -12.77 0.92
CA HIS A 11 -9.98 -12.20 1.36
C HIS A 11 -9.93 -10.69 1.08
N GLY A 12 -10.39 -10.22 -0.08
CA GLY A 12 -10.46 -8.80 -0.39
C GLY A 12 -11.28 -8.01 0.64
N LEU A 13 -12.45 -8.51 1.02
CA LEU A 13 -13.28 -7.90 2.07
C LEU A 13 -12.58 -7.91 3.44
N ALA A 14 -11.95 -9.04 3.81
CA ALA A 14 -11.22 -9.17 5.07
C ALA A 14 -10.02 -8.22 5.13
N LEU A 15 -9.25 -8.13 4.06
CA LEU A 15 -8.10 -7.24 3.91
C LEU A 15 -8.52 -5.77 3.92
N TYR A 16 -9.66 -5.43 3.33
CA TYR A 16 -10.24 -4.08 3.35
C TYR A 16 -10.69 -3.67 4.75
N ALA A 17 -11.42 -4.54 5.45
CA ALA A 17 -11.79 -4.29 6.83
C ALA A 17 -10.54 -4.18 7.72
N GLY A 18 -9.59 -5.11 7.56
CA GLY A 18 -8.33 -5.11 8.29
C GLY A 18 -7.46 -3.88 8.01
N HIS A 19 -7.47 -3.37 6.78
CA HIS A 19 -6.80 -2.13 6.39
C HIS A 19 -7.37 -0.93 7.16
N HIS A 20 -8.69 -0.74 7.13
CA HIS A 20 -9.33 0.37 7.84
C HIS A 20 -9.16 0.27 9.36
N VAL A 21 -9.34 -0.92 9.94
CA VAL A 21 -9.11 -1.12 11.38
C VAL A 21 -7.65 -0.87 11.73
N GLY A 22 -6.72 -1.38 10.92
CA GLY A 22 -5.28 -1.19 11.12
C GLY A 22 -4.86 0.28 11.07
N ASP A 23 -5.25 1.01 10.03
CA ASP A 23 -4.85 2.40 9.80
C ASP A 23 -5.47 3.41 10.77
N TYR A 24 -6.70 3.17 11.23
CA TYR A 24 -7.45 4.16 12.01
C TYR A 24 -7.63 3.81 13.48
N TRP A 25 -7.71 2.53 13.84
CA TRP A 25 -7.95 2.10 15.22
C TRP A 25 -6.70 1.54 15.90
N ILE A 26 -5.89 0.77 15.16
CA ILE A 26 -4.71 0.11 15.73
C ILE A 26 -3.47 1.01 15.64
N GLN A 27 -3.33 1.77 14.57
CA GLN A 27 -2.27 2.76 14.42
C GLN A 27 -2.31 3.78 15.57
N THR A 28 -1.18 3.96 16.23
CA THR A 28 -1.04 4.97 17.29
C THR A 28 -0.91 6.37 16.69
N ASP A 29 -1.28 7.40 17.46
CA ASP A 29 -1.07 8.79 17.03
C ASP A 29 0.40 9.10 16.72
N HIS A 30 1.34 8.62 17.54
CA HIS A 30 2.77 8.77 17.27
C HIS A 30 3.16 8.23 15.89
N GLN A 31 2.69 7.03 15.52
CA GLN A 31 2.93 6.47 14.18
C GLN A 31 2.30 7.34 13.09
N ALA A 32 1.05 7.80 13.30
CA ALA A 32 0.33 8.63 12.34
C ALA A 32 1.10 9.91 11.98
N GLN A 33 1.64 10.59 12.99
CA GLN A 33 2.37 11.85 12.83
C GLN A 33 3.78 11.65 12.24
N THR A 34 4.47 10.59 12.64
CA THR A 34 5.92 10.45 12.36
C THR A 34 6.25 9.56 11.16
N LYS A 35 5.36 8.65 10.75
CA LYS A 35 5.65 7.66 9.69
C LYS A 35 6.01 8.27 8.32
N GLY A 36 5.68 9.55 8.08
CA GLY A 36 6.04 10.27 6.86
C GLY A 36 7.43 10.93 6.85
N GLU A 37 8.06 11.09 8.01
CA GLU A 37 9.28 11.90 8.15
C GLU A 37 10.49 11.27 7.47
N CYS A 38 11.38 12.06 6.86
CA CYS A 38 12.64 11.57 6.30
C CYS A 38 13.74 11.27 7.35
N SER A 39 13.35 10.82 8.55
CA SER A 39 14.22 10.50 9.68
C SER A 39 14.35 8.99 9.90
N HIS A 40 15.31 8.56 10.75
CA HIS A 40 15.38 7.16 11.20
C HIS A 40 14.15 6.78 12.04
N GLN A 41 13.73 7.69 12.93
CA GLN A 41 12.53 7.52 13.75
C GLN A 41 11.28 7.35 12.88
N GLY A 42 11.11 8.18 11.85
CA GLY A 42 10.00 8.02 10.92
C GLY A 42 10.01 6.67 10.22
N ARG A 43 11.19 6.13 9.84
CA ARG A 43 11.29 4.78 9.24
C ARG A 43 10.86 3.68 10.20
N LEU A 44 11.25 3.78 11.48
CA LEU A 44 10.83 2.85 12.52
C LEU A 44 9.34 2.94 12.81
N ALA A 45 8.79 4.15 12.92
CA ALA A 45 7.37 4.37 13.13
C ALA A 45 6.54 3.76 12.00
N CYS A 46 6.96 3.98 10.74
CA CYS A 46 6.33 3.37 9.58
C CYS A 46 6.45 1.84 9.55
N ALA A 47 7.60 1.29 9.95
CA ALA A 47 7.77 -0.16 10.03
C ALA A 47 6.89 -0.79 11.12
N GLY A 48 6.82 -0.14 12.29
CA GLY A 48 5.93 -0.55 13.38
C GLY A 48 4.46 -0.50 12.96
N HIS A 49 4.04 0.56 12.27
CA HIS A 49 2.68 0.68 11.72
C HIS A 49 2.35 -0.46 10.76
N VAL A 50 3.22 -0.69 9.78
CA VAL A 50 3.03 -1.75 8.78
C VAL A 50 3.03 -3.14 9.41
N ALA A 51 3.84 -3.37 10.45
CA ALA A 51 3.83 -4.62 11.20
C ALA A 51 2.47 -4.84 11.89
N THR A 52 1.94 -3.82 12.58
CA THR A 52 0.62 -3.91 13.22
C THR A 52 -0.51 -4.06 12.21
N LEU A 53 -0.48 -3.31 11.11
CA LEU A 53 -1.44 -3.44 10.00
C LEU A 53 -1.45 -4.86 9.42
N THR A 54 -0.27 -5.40 9.13
CA THR A 54 -0.11 -6.75 8.58
C THR A 54 -0.67 -7.80 9.54
N ALA A 55 -0.41 -7.65 10.84
CA ALA A 55 -0.96 -8.52 11.87
C ALA A 55 -2.50 -8.41 11.93
N THR A 56 -3.06 -7.19 11.88
CA THR A 56 -4.51 -6.97 11.85
C THR A 56 -5.15 -7.63 10.63
N GLN A 57 -4.56 -7.48 9.45
CA GLN A 57 -5.06 -8.10 8.22
C GLN A 57 -4.94 -9.63 8.25
N LEU A 58 -3.84 -10.18 8.79
CA LEU A 58 -3.70 -11.61 8.99
C LEU A 58 -4.82 -12.15 9.90
N VAL A 59 -5.10 -11.47 11.01
CA VAL A 59 -6.21 -11.85 11.92
C VAL A 59 -7.54 -11.85 11.18
N MET A 60 -7.85 -10.81 10.39
CA MET A 60 -9.11 -10.74 9.63
C MET A 60 -9.23 -11.87 8.59
N VAL A 61 -8.17 -12.13 7.83
CA VAL A 61 -8.14 -13.21 6.82
C VAL A 61 -8.31 -14.57 7.51
N THR A 62 -7.57 -14.83 8.59
CA THR A 62 -7.67 -16.09 9.34
C THR A 62 -9.05 -16.27 9.97
N LEU A 63 -9.65 -15.20 10.51
CA LEU A 63 -11.01 -15.25 11.07
C LEU A 63 -12.04 -15.63 10.00
N VAL A 64 -11.97 -15.02 8.81
CA VAL A 64 -12.86 -15.35 7.69
C VAL A 64 -12.63 -16.78 7.22
N ALA A 65 -11.38 -17.22 7.05
CA ALA A 65 -11.07 -18.58 6.64
C ALA A 65 -11.59 -19.62 7.64
N TRP A 66 -11.37 -19.38 8.93
CA TRP A 66 -11.85 -20.24 10.00
C TRP A 66 -13.39 -20.30 10.04
N ALA A 67 -14.07 -19.17 9.96
CA ALA A 67 -15.53 -19.10 10.07
C ALA A 67 -16.26 -19.70 8.86
N THR A 68 -15.63 -19.69 7.67
CA THR A 68 -16.23 -20.16 6.41
C THR A 68 -15.76 -21.54 5.98
N GLY A 69 -14.73 -22.09 6.63
CA GLY A 69 -14.10 -23.35 6.22
C GLY A 69 -13.29 -23.26 4.93
N LEU A 70 -12.91 -22.04 4.51
CA LEU A 70 -12.07 -21.85 3.33
C LEU A 70 -10.69 -22.45 3.55
N ALA A 71 -10.25 -23.29 2.62
CA ALA A 71 -8.87 -23.73 2.55
C ALA A 71 -7.97 -22.58 2.09
N ILE A 72 -6.94 -22.27 2.87
CA ILE A 72 -5.93 -21.27 2.54
C ILE A 72 -4.59 -21.94 2.30
N ASP A 73 -3.85 -21.49 1.29
CA ASP A 73 -2.42 -21.81 1.16
C ASP A 73 -1.63 -20.78 2.00
N PRO A 74 -0.97 -21.18 3.10
CA PRO A 74 -0.22 -20.25 3.94
C PRO A 74 0.88 -19.52 3.17
N ARG A 75 1.45 -20.13 2.13
CA ARG A 75 2.50 -19.53 1.30
C ARG A 75 1.93 -18.38 0.48
N ALA A 76 0.76 -18.58 -0.12
CA ALA A 76 0.06 -17.56 -0.88
C ALA A 76 -0.37 -16.39 0.03
N VAL A 77 -0.85 -16.67 1.24
CA VAL A 77 -1.18 -15.66 2.24
C VAL A 77 0.05 -14.83 2.63
N VAL A 78 1.17 -15.48 2.94
CA VAL A 78 2.43 -14.78 3.26
C VAL A 78 2.89 -13.90 2.10
N LEU A 79 2.86 -14.40 0.86
CA LEU A 79 3.24 -13.62 -0.32
C LEU A 79 2.36 -12.38 -0.50
N GLY A 80 1.04 -12.54 -0.40
CA GLY A 80 0.09 -11.44 -0.52
C GLY A 80 0.29 -10.38 0.58
N LEU A 81 0.41 -10.81 1.83
CA LEU A 81 0.64 -9.90 2.96
C LEU A 81 2.00 -9.18 2.85
N MET A 82 3.04 -9.84 2.34
CA MET A 82 4.32 -9.19 2.07
C MET A 82 4.22 -8.13 0.97
N VAL A 83 3.47 -8.42 -0.11
CA VAL A 83 3.18 -7.42 -1.15
C VAL A 83 2.46 -6.22 -0.54
N ASN A 84 1.43 -6.45 0.28
CA ASN A 84 0.71 -5.38 0.96
C ASN A 84 1.63 -4.57 1.87
N ALA A 85 2.42 -5.24 2.71
CA ALA A 85 3.33 -4.56 3.63
C ALA A 85 4.34 -3.66 2.91
N VAL A 86 4.90 -4.12 1.79
CA VAL A 86 5.89 -3.35 1.02
C VAL A 86 5.24 -2.18 0.28
N SER A 87 4.09 -2.37 -0.37
CA SER A 87 3.38 -1.26 -1.04
C SER A 87 2.87 -0.22 -0.04
N HIS A 88 2.38 -0.68 1.11
CA HIS A 88 1.88 0.16 2.19
C HIS A 88 3.00 0.99 2.81
N TYR A 89 4.11 0.33 3.20
CA TYR A 89 5.30 1.02 3.69
C TYR A 89 5.76 2.07 2.69
N TRP A 90 5.82 1.70 1.40
CA TRP A 90 6.24 2.60 0.34
C TRP A 90 5.36 3.84 0.29
N ALA A 91 4.02 3.74 0.29
CA ALA A 91 3.13 4.91 0.22
C ALA A 91 3.15 5.74 1.51
N ASP A 92 3.17 5.09 2.67
CA ASP A 92 3.16 5.74 3.99
C ASP A 92 4.38 6.64 4.26
N ARG A 93 5.47 6.47 3.50
CA ARG A 93 6.60 7.40 3.51
C ARG A 93 6.25 8.81 3.04
N ARG A 94 5.01 9.06 2.57
CA ARG A 94 4.41 10.33 2.08
C ARG A 94 5.14 10.99 0.92
N ARG A 95 6.47 11.14 0.97
CA ARG A 95 7.32 11.67 -0.11
C ARG A 95 7.21 10.87 -1.40
N THR A 96 7.11 9.55 -1.28
CA THR A 96 6.96 8.56 -2.37
C THR A 96 5.60 8.73 -3.02
N LEU A 97 4.54 8.76 -2.23
CA LEU A 97 3.19 9.00 -2.73
C LEU A 97 3.07 10.39 -3.39
N ARG A 98 3.55 11.46 -2.74
CA ARG A 98 3.61 12.80 -3.35
C ARG A 98 4.34 12.80 -4.67
N GLY A 99 5.49 12.12 -4.75
CA GLY A 99 6.22 11.99 -6.02
C GLY A 99 5.41 11.31 -7.12
N LEU A 100 4.59 10.31 -6.77
CA LEU A 100 3.71 9.66 -7.73
C LEU A 100 2.58 10.59 -8.18
N VAL A 101 2.01 11.40 -7.26
CA VAL A 101 1.06 12.45 -7.60
C VAL A 101 1.67 13.42 -8.61
N LEU A 102 2.90 13.89 -8.38
CA LEU A 102 3.61 14.77 -9.33
C LEU A 102 3.85 14.09 -10.69
N ALA A 103 4.20 12.79 -10.68
CA ALA A 103 4.45 12.04 -11.92
C ALA A 103 3.18 11.89 -12.77
N LEU A 104 2.02 11.75 -12.12
CA LEU A 104 0.73 11.56 -12.77
C LEU A 104 -0.03 12.86 -13.01
N ASP A 105 0.46 13.98 -12.49
CA ASP A 105 -0.20 15.28 -12.62
C ASP A 105 -0.49 15.70 -14.08
N PRO A 106 0.40 15.47 -15.07
CA PRO A 106 0.10 15.82 -16.47
C PRO A 106 -1.15 15.14 -17.05
N VAL A 107 -1.57 14.01 -16.46
CA VAL A 107 -2.76 13.25 -16.89
C VAL A 107 -3.94 13.48 -15.95
N THR A 108 -3.67 13.64 -14.65
CA THR A 108 -4.71 13.62 -13.61
C THR A 108 -5.09 15.00 -13.08
N GLY A 109 -4.20 16.00 -13.21
CA GLY A 109 -4.37 17.32 -12.61
C GLY A 109 -4.50 17.31 -11.08
N LYS A 110 -4.02 16.26 -10.40
CA LYS A 110 -4.26 16.03 -8.97
C LYS A 110 -3.24 16.69 -8.05
N ARG A 111 -2.20 17.35 -8.56
CA ARG A 111 -1.22 18.07 -7.72
C ARG A 111 -1.91 19.11 -6.85
N GLY A 112 -2.70 20.00 -7.44
CA GLY A 112 -3.39 21.06 -6.71
C GLY A 112 -4.37 20.51 -5.66
N PHE A 113 -5.03 19.38 -5.94
CA PHE A 113 -5.88 18.69 -4.97
C PHE A 113 -5.05 18.17 -3.79
N TYR A 114 -3.96 17.45 -4.05
CA TYR A 114 -3.10 16.88 -3.02
C TYR A 114 -2.45 17.95 -2.11
N GLU A 115 -2.03 19.07 -2.68
CA GLU A 115 -1.29 20.10 -1.94
C GLU A 115 -2.19 21.07 -1.18
N ASN A 116 -3.39 21.37 -1.70
CA ASN A 116 -4.20 22.48 -1.18
C ASN A 116 -5.53 22.06 -0.53
N ALA A 117 -6.09 20.89 -0.87
CA ALA A 117 -7.39 20.49 -0.33
C ALA A 117 -7.23 19.83 1.05
N PRO A 118 -7.98 20.27 2.08
CA PRO A 118 -7.94 19.67 3.40
C PRO A 118 -8.22 18.17 3.36
N GLY A 119 -7.33 17.38 3.96
CA GLY A 119 -7.42 15.92 4.01
C GLY A 119 -6.97 15.18 2.74
N ALA A 120 -6.81 15.85 1.59
CA ALA A 120 -6.50 15.20 0.31
C ALA A 120 -5.30 14.23 0.33
N PRO A 121 -4.20 14.54 1.04
CA PRO A 121 -3.11 13.58 1.20
C PRO A 121 -3.56 12.24 1.80
N LEU A 122 -4.43 12.26 2.80
CA LEU A 122 -4.99 11.05 3.41
C LEU A 122 -5.89 10.32 2.41
N GLN A 123 -6.75 11.00 1.66
CA GLN A 123 -7.64 10.30 0.73
C GLN A 123 -6.88 9.65 -0.44
N LEU A 124 -5.86 10.30 -1.00
CA LEU A 124 -5.04 9.67 -2.05
C LEU A 124 -4.20 8.52 -1.51
N ASP A 125 -3.75 8.60 -0.26
CA ASP A 125 -3.06 7.52 0.43
C ASP A 125 -3.96 6.30 0.63
N GLN A 126 -5.16 6.51 1.16
CA GLN A 126 -6.15 5.44 1.32
C GLN A 126 -6.57 4.83 -0.02
N ALA A 127 -6.79 5.66 -1.04
CA ALA A 127 -7.14 5.17 -2.38
C ALA A 127 -6.01 4.30 -2.98
N PHE A 128 -4.75 4.67 -2.75
CA PHE A 128 -3.61 3.86 -3.16
C PHE A 128 -3.64 2.49 -2.46
N HIS A 129 -3.72 2.47 -1.13
CA HIS A 129 -3.74 1.23 -0.34
C HIS A 129 -4.91 0.32 -0.72
N ILE A 130 -6.12 0.88 -0.86
CA ILE A 130 -7.31 0.14 -1.30
C ILE A 130 -7.11 -0.45 -2.70
N GLY A 131 -6.49 0.29 -3.62
CA GLY A 131 -6.13 -0.24 -4.94
C GLY A 131 -5.20 -1.46 -4.87
N TRP A 132 -4.30 -1.49 -3.89
CA TRP A 132 -3.39 -2.61 -3.64
C TRP A 132 -4.04 -3.84 -3.00
N ILE A 133 -5.22 -3.69 -2.39
CA ILE A 133 -5.95 -4.84 -1.84
C ILE A 133 -6.33 -5.83 -2.93
N ILE A 134 -6.61 -5.37 -4.15
CA ILE A 134 -6.98 -6.24 -5.28
C ILE A 134 -5.89 -7.25 -5.64
N PRO A 135 -4.65 -6.85 -6.02
CA PRO A 135 -3.59 -7.81 -6.33
C PRO A 135 -3.26 -8.67 -5.10
N VAL A 136 -3.32 -8.14 -3.88
CA VAL A 136 -3.10 -8.92 -2.66
C VAL A 136 -4.15 -10.02 -2.52
N ALA A 137 -5.44 -9.69 -2.64
CA ALA A 137 -6.52 -10.65 -2.55
C ALA A 137 -6.37 -11.77 -3.60
N LEU A 138 -6.01 -11.42 -4.85
CA LEU A 138 -5.73 -12.38 -5.90
C LEU A 138 -4.53 -13.29 -5.59
N ILE A 139 -3.44 -12.74 -5.05
CA ILE A 139 -2.27 -13.51 -4.64
C ILE A 139 -2.65 -14.51 -3.55
N THR A 140 -3.36 -14.05 -2.50
CA THR A 140 -3.72 -14.89 -1.36
C THR A 140 -4.71 -16.03 -1.69
N ALA A 141 -5.45 -15.90 -2.80
CA ALA A 141 -6.42 -16.88 -3.30
C ALA A 141 -5.89 -17.73 -4.45
N ALA A 142 -4.62 -17.55 -4.84
CA ALA A 142 -4.00 -18.23 -5.97
C ALA A 142 -3.21 -19.48 -5.51
N PRO A 143 -3.13 -20.52 -6.37
CA PRO A 143 -2.17 -21.60 -6.16
C PRO A 143 -0.73 -21.06 -6.25
N ALA A 144 0.20 -21.71 -5.56
CA ALA A 144 1.57 -21.22 -5.34
C ALA A 144 2.29 -20.64 -6.58
N VAL A 145 2.21 -21.31 -7.74
CA VAL A 145 2.86 -20.83 -8.98
C VAL A 145 2.25 -19.52 -9.47
N LEU A 146 0.92 -19.41 -9.49
CA LEU A 146 0.25 -18.18 -9.89
C LEU A 146 0.46 -17.07 -8.84
N ALA A 147 0.45 -17.41 -7.54
CA ALA A 147 0.75 -16.47 -6.47
C ALA A 147 2.14 -15.83 -6.63
N LEU A 148 3.16 -16.62 -7.00
CA LEU A 148 4.51 -16.12 -7.31
C LEU A 148 4.53 -15.19 -8.53
N GLN A 149 3.83 -15.56 -9.62
CA GLN A 149 3.74 -14.72 -10.82
C GLN A 149 3.05 -13.38 -10.54
N LEU A 150 1.92 -13.42 -9.82
CA LEU A 150 1.18 -12.23 -9.42
C LEU A 150 2.02 -11.35 -8.47
N THR A 151 2.76 -11.95 -7.55
CA THR A 151 3.72 -11.24 -6.68
C THR A 151 4.77 -10.52 -7.50
N GLY A 152 5.38 -11.20 -8.48
CA GLY A 152 6.36 -10.58 -9.39
C GLY A 152 5.77 -9.41 -10.16
N GLY A 153 4.58 -9.58 -10.74
CA GLY A 153 3.88 -8.51 -11.47
C GLY A 153 3.55 -7.31 -10.58
N ALA A 154 3.05 -7.57 -9.37
CA ALA A 154 2.79 -6.55 -8.37
C ALA A 154 4.06 -5.75 -8.03
N LEU A 155 5.17 -6.43 -7.71
CA LEU A 155 6.43 -5.76 -7.38
C LEU A 155 6.98 -4.93 -8.56
N LEU A 156 6.79 -5.36 -9.80
CA LEU A 156 7.14 -4.58 -10.99
C LEU A 156 6.32 -3.29 -11.10
N VAL A 157 5.01 -3.36 -10.82
CA VAL A 157 4.15 -2.16 -10.77
C VAL A 157 4.61 -1.20 -9.67
N LEU A 158 4.89 -1.71 -8.46
CA LEU A 158 5.41 -0.87 -7.37
C LEU A 158 6.75 -0.23 -7.73
N LEU A 159 7.64 -0.98 -8.38
CA LEU A 159 8.92 -0.47 -8.86
C LEU A 159 8.73 0.66 -9.88
N ALA A 160 7.80 0.50 -10.84
CA ALA A 160 7.45 1.54 -11.79
C ALA A 160 6.94 2.80 -11.08
N CYS A 161 6.03 2.65 -10.11
CA CYS A 161 5.58 3.76 -9.26
C CYS A 161 6.74 4.43 -8.52
N ALA A 162 7.66 3.65 -7.96
CA ALA A 162 8.83 4.15 -7.24
C ALA A 162 9.78 4.95 -8.14
N VAL A 163 10.04 4.46 -9.36
CA VAL A 163 10.88 5.14 -10.36
C VAL A 163 10.23 6.44 -10.82
N ALA A 164 8.95 6.40 -11.23
CA ALA A 164 8.21 7.59 -11.66
C ALA A 164 8.18 8.67 -10.56
N SER A 165 7.88 8.24 -9.34
CA SER A 165 7.87 9.08 -8.14
C SER A 165 9.24 9.71 -7.85
N HIS A 166 10.33 8.94 -8.01
CA HIS A 166 11.69 9.44 -7.82
C HIS A 166 12.08 10.46 -8.88
N MET A 167 11.76 10.19 -10.15
CA MET A 167 12.05 11.08 -11.28
C MET A 167 11.32 12.41 -11.14
N ALA A 168 10.01 12.40 -10.85
CA ALA A 168 9.21 13.60 -10.69
C ALA A 168 9.73 14.49 -9.56
N ARG A 169 10.03 13.91 -8.38
CA ARG A 169 10.66 14.66 -7.28
C ARG A 169 12.04 15.22 -7.63
N ARG A 170 12.81 14.55 -8.51
CA ARG A 170 14.11 15.07 -8.95
C ARG A 170 13.95 16.22 -9.94
N ALA A 171 12.95 16.16 -10.82
CA ALA A 171 12.65 17.22 -11.77
C ALA A 171 12.21 18.50 -11.04
N GLU A 172 11.28 18.38 -10.08
CA GLU A 172 10.81 19.50 -9.27
C GLU A 172 11.95 20.23 -8.55
N ARG A 173 12.84 19.50 -7.84
CA ARG A 173 14.01 20.12 -7.17
C ARG A 173 14.94 20.86 -8.12
N ARG A 174 15.11 20.39 -9.36
CA ARG A 174 15.94 21.09 -10.36
C ARG A 174 15.30 22.39 -10.80
N GLN A 175 13.98 22.43 -10.95
CA GLN A 175 13.25 23.64 -11.29
C GLN A 175 13.35 24.67 -10.17
N GLU A 176 13.18 24.24 -8.91
CA GLU A 176 13.34 25.12 -7.74
C GLU A 176 14.73 25.77 -7.68
N HIS A 177 15.79 25.00 -7.91
CA HIS A 177 17.16 25.53 -7.93
C HIS A 177 17.42 26.49 -9.10
N ALA A 178 16.81 26.24 -10.27
CA ALA A 178 16.96 27.12 -11.43
C ALA A 178 16.26 28.47 -11.27
N VAL A 179 15.18 28.53 -10.48
CA VAL A 179 14.46 29.77 -10.17
C VAL A 179 15.16 30.58 -9.07
N ALA A 180 15.95 29.91 -8.22
CA ALA A 180 16.67 30.55 -7.12
C ALA A 180 18.06 31.10 -7.53
N ALA A 181 18.54 30.81 -8.74
CA ALA A 181 19.82 31.26 -9.29
C ALA A 181 19.64 32.47 -10.20
#